data_AF-A0A975JHI5-F1
#
_entry.id   AF-A0A975JHI5-F1
#
_cell.length_a   1.000
_cell.length_b   1.000
_cell.length_c   1.000
_cell.angle_alpha   90.00
_cell.angle_beta   90.00
_cell.angle_gamma   90.00
#
_symmetry.space_group_name_H-M   'P 1'
#
loop_
_entity.id
_entity.type
_entity.pdbx_description
1 polymer ?
#
loop_
_entity_poly.entity_id
_entity_poly.type
_entity_poly.pdbx_seq_one_letter_code
_entity_poly.pdbx_strand_id
1 'polypeptide(L)' 'MKFRNVALATAALSFAAAPAVAEASFDRSSAPAEGESLEGGSGIIIAILAAAAIIAGIIIAADGDDDDAVSP' A
#
# COMPACT_ATOMS: atom_id res chain seq x y z
N MET A 1 -11.28 23.49 12.33
CA MET A 1 -10.26 22.47 11.98
C MET A 1 -9.38 23.05 10.89
N LYS A 2 -8.05 22.89 10.98
CA LYS A 2 -7.12 23.43 9.96
C LYS A 2 -7.29 22.66 8.65
N PHE A 3 -7.15 23.33 7.51
CA PHE A 3 -7.28 22.74 6.15
C PHE A 3 -6.42 21.46 5.99
N ARG A 4 -5.24 21.45 6.61
CA ARG A 4 -4.35 20.29 6.67
C ARG A 4 -5.02 19.02 7.24
N ASN A 5 -5.87 19.17 8.26
CA ASN A 5 -6.54 18.02 8.88
C ASN A 5 -7.65 17.48 7.98
N VAL A 6 -8.31 18.34 7.20
CA VAL A 6 -9.30 17.94 6.21
C VAL A 6 -8.61 17.21 5.05
N ALA A 7 -7.50 17.75 4.55
CA ALA A 7 -6.71 17.11 3.49
C ALA A 7 -6.18 15.72 3.91
N LEU A 8 -5.66 15.59 5.13
CA LEU A 8 -5.21 14.30 5.68
C LEU A 8 -6.36 13.31 5.84
N ALA A 9 -7.52 13.76 6.34
CA ALA A 9 -8.68 12.90 6.48
C ALA A 9 -9.20 12.40 5.12
N THR A 10 -9.24 13.27 4.10
CA THR A 10 -9.62 12.87 2.75
C THR A 10 -8.62 11.90 2.12
N ALA A 11 -7.31 12.12 2.30
CA ALA A 11 -6.28 11.20 1.82
C ALA A 11 -6.37 9.83 2.50
N ALA A 12 -6.56 9.79 3.82
CA ALA A 12 -6.75 8.56 4.57
C ALA A 12 -8.02 7.80 4.14
N LEU A 13 -9.13 8.53 3.91
CA LEU A 13 -10.37 7.93 3.42
C LEU A 13 -10.21 7.37 2.00
N SER A 14 -9.52 8.10 1.13
CA SER A 14 -9.23 7.65 -0.24
C SER A 14 -8.33 6.43 -0.27
N PHE A 15 -7.35 6.33 0.63
CA PHE A 15 -6.46 5.17 0.75
C PHE A 15 -7.21 3.96 1.31
N ALA A 16 -8.07 4.15 2.31
CA ALA A 16 -8.90 3.09 2.88
C ALA A 16 -9.95 2.55 1.89
N ALA A 17 -10.46 3.40 0.99
CA ALA A 17 -11.42 3.00 -0.04
C ALA A 17 -10.77 2.42 -1.30
N ALA A 18 -9.45 2.59 -1.48
CA ALA A 18 -8.74 2.14 -2.67
C ALA A 18 -8.89 0.64 -2.98
N PRO A 19 -8.87 -0.30 -1.99
CA PRO A 19 -9.06 -1.72 -2.26
C PRO A 19 -10.46 -2.04 -2.78
N ALA A 20 -11.49 -1.45 -2.18
CA ALA A 20 -12.88 -1.67 -2.59
C ALA A 20 -13.17 -1.16 -4.01
N VAL A 21 -12.52 -0.07 -4.42
CA VAL A 21 -12.60 0.45 -5.80
C VAL A 21 -11.77 -0.39 -6.77
N ALA A 22 -10.63 -0.94 -6.34
CA ALA A 22 -9.83 -1.86 -7.15
C ALA A 22 -10.52 -3.21 -7.38
N GLU A 23 -11.31 -3.68 -6.40
CA GLU A 23 -12.14 -4.89 -6.50
C GLU A 23 -13.46 -4.67 -7.25
N ALA A 24 -13.89 -3.41 -7.44
CA ALA A 24 -15.03 -3.04 -8.28
C ALA A 24 -14.70 -3.24 -9.78
N SER A 25 -14.40 -4.50 -10.13
CA SER A 25 -14.57 -5.17 -11.41
C SER A 25 -14.45 -4.27 -12.63
N PHE A 26 -13.22 -3.83 -12.91
CA PHE A 26 -12.80 -3.83 -14.30
C PHE A 26 -12.65 -5.29 -14.68
N ASP A 27 -13.63 -5.83 -15.39
CA ASP A 27 -13.66 -7.20 -15.90
C ASP A 27 -12.50 -7.38 -16.90
N ARG A 28 -11.28 -7.49 -16.36
CA ARG A 28 -10.12 -7.89 -17.13
C ARG A 28 -10.42 -9.33 -17.51
N SER A 29 -10.68 -9.55 -18.79
CA SER A 29 -10.65 -10.88 -19.40
C SER A 29 -9.35 -11.55 -18.99
N SER A 30 -9.39 -12.37 -17.94
CA SER A 30 -8.26 -13.13 -17.48
C SER A 30 -8.00 -14.18 -18.56
N ALA A 31 -6.97 -13.96 -19.38
CA ALA A 31 -6.40 -15.06 -20.13
C ALA A 31 -6.09 -16.19 -19.13
N PRO A 32 -6.44 -17.45 -19.43
CA PRO A 32 -6.07 -18.57 -18.58
C PRO A 32 -4.58 -18.46 -18.26
N ALA A 33 -4.25 -18.26 -16.98
CA ALA A 33 -2.86 -18.25 -16.55
C ALA A 33 -2.38 -19.70 -16.66
N GLU A 34 -1.66 -20.01 -17.73
CA GLU A 34 -0.87 -21.24 -17.83
C GLU A 34 0.20 -21.19 -16.73
N GLY A 35 -0.16 -21.64 -15.52
CA GLY A 35 0.67 -21.49 -14.33
C GLY A 35 -0.09 -21.69 -13.02
N GLU A 36 -1.04 -22.62 -13.01
CA GLU A 36 -1.61 -23.19 -11.80
C GLU A 36 -0.46 -23.78 -10.97
N SER A 37 -0.35 -23.39 -9.68
CA SER A 37 0.70 -23.77 -8.70
C SER A 37 1.88 -22.79 -8.48
N LEU A 38 1.58 -21.58 -8.01
CA LEU A 38 2.44 -20.91 -7.00
C LEU A 38 2.06 -21.31 -5.55
N GLU A 39 1.04 -22.17 -5.40
CA GLU A 39 0.33 -22.47 -4.15
C GLU A 39 1.16 -23.20 -3.07
N GLY A 40 2.33 -23.75 -3.41
CA GLY A 40 3.08 -24.61 -2.50
C GLY A 40 4.41 -24.09 -1.95
N GLY A 41 5.06 -23.10 -2.57
CA GLY A 41 6.42 -22.74 -2.15
C GLY A 41 6.93 -21.37 -2.62
N SER A 42 6.84 -21.08 -3.92
CA SER A 42 7.24 -19.78 -4.46
C SER A 42 6.29 -18.66 -4.05
N GLY A 43 4.98 -18.93 -3.98
CA GLY A 43 3.98 -17.95 -3.57
C GLY A 43 4.17 -17.46 -2.13
N ILE A 44 4.48 -18.36 -1.20
CA ILE A 44 4.72 -18.01 0.21
C ILE A 44 5.99 -17.15 0.34
N ILE A 45 7.07 -17.50 -0.36
CA ILE A 45 8.31 -16.73 -0.34
C ILE A 45 8.09 -15.32 -0.92
N ILE A 46 7.38 -15.23 -2.05
CA ILE A 46 7.04 -13.94 -2.67
C ILE A 46 6.13 -13.12 -1.74
N ALA A 47 5.15 -13.74 -1.08
CA ALA A 47 4.28 -13.05 -0.13
C ALA A 47 5.04 -12.49 1.08
N ILE A 48 5.97 -13.27 1.65
CA ILE A 48 6.82 -12.82 2.76
C ILE A 48 7.75 -11.69 2.31
N LEU A 49 8.37 -11.81 1.13
CA LEU A 49 9.25 -10.78 0.58
C LEU A 49 8.48 -9.49 0.29
N ALA A 50 7.29 -9.59 -0.28
CA ALA A 50 6.42 -8.45 -0.52
C ALA A 50 6.01 -7.76 0.79
N ALA A 51 5.60 -8.53 1.81
CA ALA A 51 5.27 -7.98 3.13
C ALA A 51 6.48 -7.26 3.76
N ALA A 52 7.66 -7.86 3.71
CA ALA A 52 8.89 -7.24 4.20
C ALA A 52 9.24 -5.95 3.46
N ALA A 53 9.10 -5.92 2.13
CA ALA A 53 9.34 -4.73 1.31
C ALA A 53 8.37 -3.59 1.63
N ILE A 54 7.10 -3.90 1.85
CA ILE A 54 6.10 -2.90 2.26
C ILE A 54 6.48 -2.30 3.63
N ILE A 55 6.80 -3.13 4.61
CA ILE A 55 7.18 -2.67 5.96
C ILE A 55 8.46 -1.82 5.91
N ALA A 56 9.49 -2.29 5.21
CA ALA A 56 10.74 -1.55 5.04
C ALA A 56 10.53 -0.21 4.32
N GLY A 57 9.69 -0.19 3.27
CA GLY A 57 9.31 1.03 2.57
C GLY A 57 8.59 2.04 3.47
N ILE A 58 7.69 1.56 4.34
CA ILE A 58 7.01 2.40 5.33
C ILE A 58 7.99 2.96 6.35
N ILE A 59 8.92 2.15 6.87
CA ILE A 59 9.92 2.60 7.84
C ILE A 59 10.80 3.69 7.23
N ILE A 60 11.31 3.47 6.02
CA ILE A 60 12.15 4.45 5.31
C ILE A 60 11.36 5.74 5.02
N ALA A 61 10.09 5.62 4.62
CA ALA A 61 9.24 6.78 4.38
C ALA A 61 8.86 7.53 5.67
N ALA A 62 8.78 6.82 6.79
CA ALA A 62 8.49 7.37 8.12
C ALA A 62 9.75 7.92 8.84
N ASP A 63 10.95 7.51 8.43
CA ASP A 63 12.24 8.02 8.90
C ASP A 63 12.59 9.40 8.31
N GLY A 64 11.61 10.06 7.69
CA GLY A 64 11.68 11.46 7.32
C GLY A 64 11.81 12.32 8.57
N ASP A 65 13.04 12.73 8.84
CA ASP A 65 13.48 13.79 9.74
C ASP A 65 12.57 15.03 9.64
N ASP A 66 11.71 15.24 10.65
CA ASP A 66 10.87 16.43 10.78
C ASP A 66 10.86 16.92 12.24
N ASP A 67 12.05 16.97 12.87
CA ASP A 67 12.24 17.58 14.21
C ASP A 67 13.36 18.64 14.24
N ASP A 68 13.75 19.21 13.09
CA ASP A 68 14.45 20.49 13.10
C ASP A 68 13.43 21.62 13.35
N ALA A 69 13.13 21.81 14.63
CA ALA A 69 12.38 22.98 15.09
C ALA A 69 13.16 24.26 14.72
N VAL A 70 12.84 24.88 13.58
CA VAL A 70 13.35 26.21 13.19
C VAL A 70 12.71 27.35 13.99
N SER A 71 12.54 27.15 15.30
CA SER A 71 12.12 28.22 16.21
C SER A 71 13.36 28.96 16.74
N PRO A 72 13.41 30.31 16.72
CA PRO A 72 14.50 31.07 17.33
C PRO A 72 14.54 30.93 18.85
#